data_AF-A0A9E3S1J9-F1
#
_entry.id   AF-A0A9E3S1J9-F1
#
_cell.length_a   1.000
_cell.length_b   1.000
_cell.length_c   1.000
_cell.angle_alpha   90.00
_cell.angle_beta   90.00
_cell.angle_gamma   90.00
#
_symmetry.space_group_name_H-M   'P 1'
#
loop_
_entity.id
_entity.type
_entity.pdbx_description
1 polymer ?
#
loop_
_entity_poly.entity_id
_entity_poly.type
_entity_poly.pdbx_seq_one_letter_code
_entity_poly.pdbx_strand_id
1 'polypeptide(L)' 'PMPFSFLGRYEEGGKLIILLVRSDRIYTVSEGDVIDNTYRVEHLTSGQLELTYLPLNIKQTISAGGA' A
#
# COMPACT_ATOMS: atom_id res chain seq x y z
N PRO A 1 -11.65 -7.73 6.45
CA PRO A 1 -11.25 -8.22 5.11
C PRO A 1 -10.41 -7.15 4.42
N MET A 2 -9.18 -7.49 4.03
CA MET A 2 -8.30 -6.56 3.34
C MET A 2 -8.73 -6.44 1.87
N PRO A 3 -9.15 -5.27 1.39
CA PRO A 3 -9.63 -5.13 0.01
C PRO A 3 -8.48 -4.95 -1.00
N PHE A 4 -7.27 -4.67 -0.53
CA PHE A 4 -6.09 -4.49 -1.36
C PHE A 4 -5.22 -5.73 -1.36
N SER A 5 -4.74 -6.08 -2.54
CA SER A 5 -3.67 -7.06 -2.74
C SER A 5 -2.42 -6.34 -3.22
N PHE A 6 -1.28 -6.71 -2.67
CA PHE A 6 0.01 -6.23 -3.16
C PHE A 6 0.34 -6.89 -4.50
N LEU A 7 0.56 -6.09 -5.55
CA LEU A 7 0.99 -6.58 -6.86
C LEU A 7 2.50 -6.55 -7.01
N GLY A 8 3.16 -5.53 -6.44
CA GLY A 8 4.58 -5.34 -6.63
C GLY A 8 5.06 -4.02 -6.07
N ARG A 9 6.38 -3.83 -6.11
CA ARG A 9 7.04 -2.56 -5.81
C ARG A 9 8.17 -2.34 -6.78
N TYR A 10 8.44 -1.10 -7.12
CA TYR A 10 9.60 -0.71 -7.92
C TYR A 10 10.12 0.63 -7.42
N GLU A 11 11.41 0.88 -7.63
CA GLU A 11 11.99 2.20 -7.39
C GLU A 11 12.05 2.99 -8.70
N GLU A 12 11.59 4.23 -8.66
CA GLU A 12 11.68 5.16 -9.76
C GLU A 12 12.30 6.46 -9.26
N GLY A 13 13.50 6.81 -9.76
CA GLY A 13 14.19 8.05 -9.39
C GLY A 13 14.47 8.21 -7.89
N GLY A 14 14.66 7.09 -7.16
CA GLY A 14 14.89 7.09 -5.71
C GLY A 14 13.61 7.16 -4.86
N LYS A 15 12.43 7.05 -5.48
CA LYS A 15 11.16 6.88 -4.77
C LYS A 15 10.67 5.45 -4.93
N LEU A 16 10.28 4.85 -3.81
CA LEU A 16 9.64 3.55 -3.79
C LEU A 16 8.17 3.70 -4.20
N ILE A 17 7.82 3.15 -5.35
CA ILE A 17 6.44 3.01 -5.83
C ILE A 17 5.94 1.62 -5.49
N ILE A 18 4.74 1.56 -4.92
CA ILE A 18 4.04 0.34 -4.54
C ILE A 18 2.79 0.22 -5.40
N LEU A 19 2.62 -0.94 -6.05
CA LEU A 19 1.41 -1.28 -6.78
C LEU A 19 0.48 -2.09 -5.89
N LEU A 20 -0.72 -1.57 -5.71
CA LEU A 20 -1.83 -2.24 -5.04
C LEU A 20 -2.93 -2.49 -6.05
N VAL A 21 -3.63 -3.61 -5.92
CA VAL A 21 -4.85 -3.88 -6.68
C VAL A 21 -6.02 -4.05 -5.74
N ARG A 22 -7.16 -3.44 -6.09
CA ARG A 22 -8.43 -3.63 -5.38
C ARG A 22 -9.53 -3.91 -6.37
N SER A 23 -10.08 -5.12 -6.27
CA SER A 23 -11.09 -5.69 -7.16
C SER A 23 -10.64 -5.79 -8.63
N ASP A 24 -10.56 -4.66 -9.32
CA ASP A 24 -10.18 -4.56 -10.75
C ASP A 24 -9.36 -3.29 -11.06
N ARG A 25 -9.06 -2.48 -10.04
CA ARG A 25 -8.30 -1.24 -10.17
C ARG A 25 -6.92 -1.37 -9.58
N ILE A 26 -5.92 -0.90 -10.32
CA ILE A 26 -4.53 -0.80 -9.87
C ILE A 26 -4.30 0.61 -9.35
N TYR A 27 -3.67 0.70 -8.18
CA TYR A 27 -3.27 1.92 -7.51
C TYR A 27 -1.74 1.91 -7.39
N THR A 28 -1.10 2.94 -7.93
CA THR A 28 0.32 3.20 -7.75
C THR A 28 0.48 4.28 -6.68
N VAL A 29 1.06 3.91 -5.56
CA VAL A 29 1.22 4.79 -4.40
C VAL A 29 2.63 4.75 -3.86
N SER A 30 3.06 5.85 -3.27
CA SER A 30 4.35 5.96 -2.60
C SER A 30 4.16 6.06 -1.09
N GLU A 31 5.25 6.03 -0.36
CA GLU A 31 5.26 6.35 1.06
C GLU A 31 4.60 7.73 1.34
N GLY A 32 3.61 7.79 2.24
CA GLY A 32 2.86 9.00 2.56
C GLY A 32 1.66 9.32 1.65
N ASP A 33 1.48 8.60 0.53
CA ASP A 33 0.33 8.81 -0.36
C ASP A 33 -1.00 8.37 0.30
N VAL A 34 -2.11 8.94 -0.17
CA VAL A 34 -3.46 8.60 0.30
C VAL A 34 -4.32 8.10 -0.85
N ILE A 35 -4.80 6.86 -0.72
CA ILE A 35 -5.70 6.19 -1.65
C ILE A 35 -7.14 6.56 -1.31
N ASP A 36 -7.86 7.14 -2.28
CA ASP A 36 -9.29 7.45 -2.19
C ASP A 36 -9.69 8.22 -0.91
N ASN A 37 -8.78 9.00 -0.30
CA ASN A 37 -8.97 9.63 1.02
C ASN A 37 -9.40 8.65 2.15
N THR A 38 -9.19 7.36 1.97
CA THR A 38 -9.62 6.31 2.89
C THR A 38 -8.47 5.50 3.45
N TYR A 39 -7.38 5.34 2.70
CA TYR A 39 -6.18 4.64 3.17
C TYR A 39 -4.96 5.51 2.96
N ARG A 40 -4.13 5.66 3.99
CA ARG A 40 -2.83 6.31 3.91
C ARG A 40 -1.75 5.25 3.87
N VAL A 41 -0.80 5.38 2.97
CA VAL A 41 0.43 4.59 2.95
C VAL A 41 1.35 5.14 4.01
N GLU A 42 1.70 4.31 4.98
CA GLU A 42 2.63 4.71 6.04
C GLU A 42 4.06 4.42 5.57
N HIS A 43 4.50 3.15 5.64
CA HIS A 43 5.86 2.73 5.28
C HIS A 43 5.87 1.29 4.77
N LEU A 44 6.85 0.94 3.93
CA LEU A 44 7.11 -0.45 3.53
C LEU A 44 8.39 -0.95 4.21
N THR A 45 8.27 -1.83 5.20
CA THR A 45 9.41 -2.37 5.96
C THR A 45 9.46 -3.89 5.88
N SER A 46 10.64 -4.47 5.60
CA SER A 46 10.85 -5.93 5.63
C SER A 46 9.86 -6.77 4.80
N GLY A 47 9.35 -6.22 3.69
CA GLY A 47 8.32 -6.89 2.87
C GLY A 47 6.91 -6.82 3.46
N GLN A 48 6.65 -5.89 4.38
CA GLN A 48 5.33 -5.59 4.91
C GLN A 48 5.00 -4.13 4.63
N LEU A 49 3.85 -3.90 4.01
CA LEU A 49 3.33 -2.59 3.72
C LEU A 49 2.35 -2.18 4.82
N GLU A 50 2.67 -1.10 5.52
CA GLU A 50 1.78 -0.50 6.49
C GLU A 50 0.87 0.53 5.82
N LEU A 51 -0.42 0.42 6.09
CA LEU A 51 -1.48 1.29 5.63
C LEU A 51 -2.36 1.70 6.81
N THR A 52 -2.73 2.96 6.91
CA THR A 52 -3.69 3.46 7.91
C THR A 52 -5.03 3.71 7.24
N TYR A 53 -6.07 3.01 7.68
CA TYR A 53 -7.44 3.28 7.26
C TYR A 53 -7.97 4.51 7.99
N LEU A 54 -8.04 5.65 7.30
CA LEU A 54 -8.36 6.97 7.87
C LEU A 54 -9.75 7.05 8.52
N PRO A 55 -10.85 6.52 7.94
CA PRO A 55 -12.19 6.67 8.53
C PRO A 55 -12.34 6.05 9.91
N LEU A 56 -11.57 5.00 10.22
CA LEU A 56 -11.58 4.35 11.55
C LEU A 56 -10.24 4.50 12.28
N ASN A 57 -9.26 5.16 11.67
CA ASN A 57 -7.88 5.26 12.14
C ASN A 57 -7.25 3.90 12.50
N ILE A 58 -7.49 2.87 11.69
CA ILE A 58 -7.03 1.49 11.92
C ILE A 58 -5.78 1.23 11.08
N LYS A 59 -4.69 0.78 11.72
CA LYS A 59 -3.49 0.32 11.02
C LYS A 59 -3.71 -1.08 10.43
N GLN A 60 -3.25 -1.27 9.21
CA GLN A 60 -3.40 -2.47 8.41
C GLN A 60 -2.06 -2.79 7.74
N THR A 61 -1.64 -4.05 7.83
CA THR A 61 -0.35 -4.50 7.30
C THR A 61 -0.56 -5.51 6.19
N ILE A 62 -0.16 -5.18 4.97
CA ILE A 62 -0.20 -6.11 3.83
C ILE A 62 1.17 -6.77 3.72
N SER A 63 1.22 -8.10 3.77
CA SER A 63 2.43 -8.81 3.38
C SER A 63 2.66 -8.60 1.89
N ALA A 64 3.71 -7.85 1.54
CA ALA A 64 4.26 -7.83 0.20
C ALA A 64 4.97 -9.17 0.01
N GLY A 65 4.16 -10.21 -0.28
CA GLY A 65 4.57 -11.61 -0.25
C GLY A 65 5.95 -11.82 -0.87
N GLY A 66 6.88 -12.32 -0.04
CA GLY A 66 8.10 -12.93 -0.54
C GLY A 66 7.72 -14.31 -1.08
N ALA A 67 7.86 -14.48 -2.39
CA ALA A 67 8.16 -15.80 -2.95
C ALA A 67 9.68 -15.91 -3.06
#